data_AF-A0A7C2LCZ0-F1
#
_entry.id   AF-A0A7C2LCZ0-F1
#
_cell.length_a   1.000
_cell.length_b   1.000
_cell.length_c   1.000
_cell.angle_alpha   90.00
_cell.angle_beta   90.00
_cell.angle_gamma   90.00
#
_symmetry.space_group_name_H-M   'P 1'
#
loop_
_entity.id
_entity.type
_entity.pdbx_description
1 polymer ?
#
loop_
_entity_poly.entity_id
_entity_poly.type
_entity_poly.pdbx_seq_one_letter_code
_entity_poly.pdbx_strand_id
1 'polypeptide(L)'
;MASRKRTTSRRRPRQSTRFVWGILQLLLVVVGVLAVAVYVSRVVPPVSDRSQPDKVTSPSASRQVQPARAPESRKQSVPAAPQREAVQSPQNLSPLTGSDAVPSSAAPLKVSSREVDAGNPSAKLVALTFDAGSSAEPVPTILRALAQRGVHCTFFLTGQWMERYPDMARQIADAGHELGNHSWSHPAFTSLTDEQIREQLRRTEEAALRICGRSTKPLFRPPFGARDERVRSVAAEEGYLTIYWTVDSWDSVKKDITPQMITDRVMRHIRPGAIVLMHCGSEATAQALPQLLNALDAQGYRVVKVSELLRSSNGEP
;
A
#
# COMPACT_ATOMS: atom_id res chain seq x y z
N MET A 1 61.08 -21.66 57.75
CA MET A 1 59.94 -22.57 58.02
C MET A 1 58.75 -22.14 57.15
N ALA A 2 58.05 -23.14 56.61
CA ALA A 2 57.12 -23.13 55.48
C ALA A 2 55.84 -22.29 55.68
N SER A 3 55.37 -21.56 54.65
CA SER A 3 54.31 -21.93 53.67
C SER A 3 52.89 -22.03 54.23
N ARG A 4 51.98 -21.21 53.68
CA ARG A 4 50.67 -21.68 53.17
C ARG A 4 49.99 -20.63 52.28
N LYS A 5 50.05 -20.85 50.97
CA LYS A 5 49.17 -20.20 49.98
C LYS A 5 47.79 -20.89 50.03
N ARG A 6 46.71 -20.12 50.18
CA ARG A 6 45.33 -20.60 49.99
C ARG A 6 44.96 -20.55 48.52
N THR A 7 44.69 -21.71 47.92
CA THR A 7 44.12 -21.86 46.58
C THR A 7 42.60 -22.03 46.69
N THR A 8 41.85 -21.07 46.14
CA THR A 8 40.39 -21.20 45.96
C THR A 8 40.08 -21.90 44.64
N SER A 9 39.51 -23.11 44.74
CA SER A 9 39.04 -23.92 43.63
C SER A 9 37.83 -23.29 42.94
N ARG A 10 37.98 -22.88 41.66
CA ARG A 10 36.86 -22.53 40.78
C ARG A 10 36.26 -23.83 40.20
N ARG A 11 35.06 -24.21 40.66
CA ARG A 11 34.26 -25.27 40.01
C ARG A 11 33.81 -24.80 38.62
N ARG A 12 34.20 -25.53 37.57
CA ARG A 12 33.68 -25.34 36.21
C ARG A 12 32.22 -25.82 36.15
N PRO A 13 31.30 -25.10 35.48
CA PRO A 13 29.94 -25.58 35.29
C PRO A 13 29.93 -26.76 34.30
N ARG A 14 29.18 -27.82 34.63
CA ARG A 14 28.97 -29.00 33.77
C ARG A 14 28.33 -28.56 32.45
N GLN A 15 29.12 -28.55 31.37
CA GLN A 15 28.66 -28.24 30.00
C GLN A 15 27.70 -29.28 29.41
N SER A 16 27.50 -30.43 30.06
CA SER A 16 26.79 -31.57 29.48
C SER A 16 25.27 -31.42 29.40
N THR A 17 24.63 -30.60 30.25
CA THR A 17 23.15 -30.47 30.25
C THR A 17 22.63 -29.61 29.10
N ARG A 18 23.35 -28.56 28.70
CA ARG A 18 22.95 -27.70 27.57
C ARG A 18 23.00 -28.42 26.22
N PHE A 19 23.91 -29.38 26.08
CA PHE A 19 24.07 -30.15 24.84
C PHE A 19 22.92 -31.17 24.65
N VAL A 20 22.50 -31.83 25.73
CA VAL A 20 21.39 -32.80 25.70
C VAL A 20 20.05 -32.13 25.38
N TRP A 21 19.79 -30.94 25.94
CA TRP A 21 18.57 -30.17 25.62
C TRP A 21 18.54 -29.65 24.18
N GLY A 22 19.70 -29.30 23.60
CA GLY A 22 19.78 -28.90 22.19
C GLY A 22 19.45 -30.05 21.23
N ILE A 23 19.93 -31.27 21.51
CA ILE A 23 19.61 -32.46 20.70
C ILE A 23 18.12 -32.80 20.80
N LEU A 24 17.52 -32.68 21.98
CA LEU A 24 16.09 -32.96 22.18
C LEU A 24 15.20 -31.95 21.43
N GLN A 25 15.55 -30.66 21.42
CA GLN A 25 14.83 -29.66 20.62
C GLN A 25 14.95 -29.91 19.13
N LEU A 26 16.13 -30.28 18.64
CA LEU A 26 16.33 -30.60 17.22
C LEU A 26 15.48 -31.82 16.80
N LEU A 27 15.43 -32.87 17.63
CA LEU A 27 14.61 -34.05 17.38
C LEU A 27 13.11 -33.70 17.33
N LEU A 28 12.62 -32.84 18.21
CA LEU A 28 11.21 -32.40 18.20
C LEU A 28 10.87 -31.61 16.93
N VAL A 29 11.77 -30.75 16.44
CA VAL A 29 11.58 -30.02 15.19
C VAL A 29 11.54 -30.98 13.99
N VAL A 30 12.46 -31.95 13.93
CA VAL A 30 12.51 -32.93 12.83
C VAL A 30 11.25 -33.79 12.80
N VAL A 31 10.78 -34.27 13.96
CA VAL A 31 9.53 -35.05 14.07
C VAL A 31 8.33 -34.20 13.66
N GLY A 32 8.28 -32.92 14.06
CA GLY A 32 7.23 -32.00 13.64
C GLY A 32 7.18 -31.77 12.13
N VAL A 33 8.34 -31.55 11.50
CA VAL A 33 8.44 -31.36 10.04
C VAL A 33 8.02 -32.62 9.27
N LEU A 34 8.45 -33.81 9.73
CA LEU A 34 8.04 -35.08 9.13
C LEU A 34 6.53 -35.34 9.28
N ALA A 35 5.94 -35.02 10.43
CA ALA A 35 4.50 -35.15 10.65
C ALA A 35 3.69 -34.23 9.70
N VAL A 36 4.15 -33.00 9.48
CA VAL A 36 3.53 -32.06 8.53
C VAL A 36 3.67 -32.57 7.09
N ALA A 37 4.84 -33.08 6.69
CA ALA A 37 5.04 -33.63 5.34
C ALA A 37 4.15 -34.86 5.06
N VAL A 38 3.97 -35.74 6.05
CA VAL A 38 3.05 -36.89 5.95
C VAL A 38 1.60 -36.44 5.91
N TYR A 39 1.23 -35.40 6.66
CA TYR A 39 -0.12 -34.84 6.62
C TYR A 39 -0.44 -34.23 5.24
N VAL A 40 0.48 -33.43 4.69
CA VAL A 40 0.31 -32.80 3.37
C VAL A 40 0.18 -33.85 2.26
N SER A 41 0.99 -34.92 2.29
CA SER A 41 0.92 -35.99 1.28
C SER A 41 -0.35 -36.86 1.37
N ARG A 42 -1.04 -36.86 2.51
CA ARG A 42 -2.33 -37.55 2.68
C ARG A 42 -3.54 -36.69 2.34
N VAL A 43 -3.44 -35.37 2.52
CA VAL A 43 -4.57 -34.44 2.36
C VAL A 43 -4.62 -33.82 0.96
N VAL A 44 -3.47 -33.70 0.29
CA VAL A 44 -3.39 -33.10 -1.05
C VAL A 44 -3.10 -34.20 -2.09
N PRO A 45 -4.07 -34.58 -2.95
CA PRO A 45 -3.79 -35.51 -4.04
C PRO A 45 -2.85 -34.85 -5.07
N PRO A 46 -1.94 -35.61 -5.71
CA PRO A 46 -1.10 -35.07 -6.76
C PRO A 46 -1.95 -34.66 -7.96
N VAL A 47 -1.66 -33.47 -8.49
CA VAL A 47 -2.28 -32.95 -9.71
C VAL A 47 -1.87 -33.85 -10.88
N SER A 48 -2.84 -34.50 -11.51
CA SER A 48 -2.64 -35.25 -12.75
C SER A 48 -2.56 -34.28 -13.92
N ASP A 49 -1.38 -34.21 -14.53
CA ASP A 49 -1.15 -33.45 -15.75
C ASP A 49 -1.81 -34.17 -16.95
N ARG A 50 -2.79 -33.52 -17.56
CA ARG A 50 -3.37 -33.90 -18.85
C ARG A 50 -3.49 -32.65 -19.70
N SER A 51 -2.51 -32.45 -20.59
CA SER A 51 -2.77 -32.11 -22.00
C SER A 51 -1.47 -31.94 -22.79
N GLN A 52 -1.18 -32.90 -23.68
CA GLN A 52 -0.46 -32.64 -24.93
C GLN A 52 -1.40 -31.90 -25.90
N PRO A 53 -0.82 -31.16 -26.88
CA PRO A 53 -1.24 -31.43 -28.25
C PRO A 53 -0.05 -31.53 -29.24
N ASP A 54 -0.44 -31.98 -30.44
CA ASP A 54 0.33 -32.72 -31.41
C ASP A 54 1.41 -31.97 -32.21
N LYS A 55 2.35 -32.78 -32.72
CA LYS A 55 3.33 -32.46 -33.77
C LYS A 55 2.63 -32.03 -35.06
N VAL A 56 3.06 -30.91 -35.63
CA VAL A 56 3.04 -30.69 -37.09
C VAL A 56 4.44 -30.34 -37.57
N THR A 57 4.86 -31.10 -38.57
CA THR A 57 6.17 -31.19 -39.22
C THR A 57 6.52 -29.99 -40.10
N SER A 58 7.80 -29.57 -40.09
CA SER A 58 8.43 -28.83 -41.19
C SER A 58 9.53 -29.70 -41.80
N PRO A 59 9.74 -29.71 -43.14
CA PRO A 59 10.90 -30.35 -43.73
C PRO A 59 12.08 -29.38 -43.89
N SER A 60 13.25 -29.95 -43.67
CA SER A 60 14.60 -29.37 -43.76
C SER A 60 15.10 -29.27 -45.21
N ALA A 61 15.93 -28.27 -45.50
CA ALA A 61 16.95 -28.37 -46.54
C ALA A 61 18.14 -27.44 -46.23
N SER A 62 19.24 -28.05 -45.82
CA SER A 62 20.57 -27.42 -45.72
C SER A 62 21.25 -27.39 -47.09
N ARG A 63 21.97 -26.31 -47.41
CA ARG A 63 23.08 -26.33 -48.38
C ARG A 63 24.24 -25.46 -47.88
N GLN A 64 25.43 -26.07 -47.83
CA GLN A 64 26.70 -25.53 -47.33
C GLN A 64 27.44 -24.63 -48.34
N VAL A 65 28.45 -23.90 -47.81
CA VAL A 65 29.86 -23.71 -48.27
C VAL A 65 30.35 -22.24 -48.38
N GLN A 66 30.99 -21.75 -47.29
CA GLN A 66 32.38 -21.23 -47.15
C GLN A 66 32.85 -19.83 -47.72
N PRO A 67 34.02 -19.28 -47.31
CA PRO A 67 34.11 -18.00 -46.56
C PRO A 67 35.07 -16.92 -47.15
N ALA A 68 35.05 -15.68 -46.63
CA ALA A 68 36.19 -14.74 -46.77
C ALA A 68 36.23 -13.59 -45.74
N ARG A 69 37.37 -13.53 -45.02
CA ARG A 69 38.18 -12.38 -44.53
C ARG A 69 37.55 -11.11 -43.92
N ALA A 70 38.03 -10.80 -42.71
CA ALA A 70 38.10 -9.45 -42.13
C ALA A 70 39.11 -8.54 -42.88
N PRO A 71 39.05 -7.21 -42.69
CA PRO A 71 39.96 -6.63 -41.69
C PRO A 71 39.40 -5.46 -40.86
N GLU A 72 40.28 -4.99 -39.98
CA GLU A 72 40.17 -4.15 -38.80
C GLU A 72 39.82 -2.66 -38.98
N SER A 73 39.33 -2.12 -37.86
CA SER A 73 39.41 -0.75 -37.32
C SER A 73 40.46 0.22 -37.90
N ARG A 74 40.04 1.45 -38.21
CA ARG A 74 40.87 2.67 -38.05
C ARG A 74 40.06 3.88 -37.58
N LYS A 75 40.66 4.63 -36.64
CA LYS A 75 40.16 5.79 -35.89
C LYS A 75 40.18 7.12 -36.70
N GLN A 76 39.53 8.13 -36.09
CA GLN A 76 39.62 9.61 -36.27
C GLN A 76 38.70 10.19 -37.37
N SER A 77 38.04 11.35 -37.23
CA SER A 77 38.13 12.49 -36.30
C SER A 77 36.84 13.36 -36.39
N VAL A 78 36.57 14.12 -35.32
CA VAL A 78 35.53 15.17 -35.21
C VAL A 78 35.83 16.37 -36.13
N PRO A 79 34.79 17.08 -36.63
CA PRO A 79 34.82 18.53 -36.65
C PRO A 79 33.59 19.20 -36.01
N ALA A 80 33.78 20.48 -35.69
CA ALA A 80 33.04 21.33 -34.77
C ALA A 80 31.65 21.82 -35.22
N ALA A 81 30.95 22.39 -34.24
CA ALA A 81 29.59 22.94 -34.24
C ALA A 81 29.31 24.06 -35.26
N PRO A 82 28.03 24.26 -35.64
CA PRO A 82 27.51 25.55 -36.08
C PRO A 82 26.72 26.27 -34.98
N GLN A 83 26.73 27.60 -35.10
CA GLN A 83 26.21 28.59 -34.16
C GLN A 83 24.68 28.77 -34.21
N ARG A 84 24.19 29.48 -33.20
CA ARG A 84 22.82 29.91 -32.91
C ARG A 84 22.12 30.62 -34.08
N GLU A 85 20.86 30.26 -34.29
CA GLU A 85 19.83 31.17 -34.81
C GLU A 85 18.62 31.16 -33.88
N ALA A 86 18.13 32.37 -33.58
CA ALA A 86 16.98 32.63 -32.72
C ALA A 86 15.73 32.84 -33.59
N VAL A 87 14.63 32.14 -33.30
CA VAL A 87 13.30 32.48 -33.82
C VAL A 87 12.23 32.24 -32.74
N GLN A 88 11.86 33.37 -32.11
CA GLN A 88 10.54 33.85 -31.69
C GLN A 88 9.55 32.93 -30.93
N SER A 89 9.20 33.43 -29.74
CA SER A 89 8.06 33.09 -28.90
C SER A 89 6.70 33.36 -29.57
N PRO A 90 5.69 32.53 -29.32
CA PRO A 90 4.31 32.98 -29.28
C PRO A 90 3.97 33.43 -27.85
N GLN A 91 3.74 34.73 -27.71
CA GLN A 91 2.99 35.31 -26.60
C GLN A 91 1.51 34.89 -26.68
N ASN A 92 0.81 35.06 -25.55
CA ASN A 92 -0.64 34.92 -25.33
C ASN A 92 -1.21 33.52 -25.17
N LEU A 93 -1.10 33.01 -23.94
CA LEU A 93 -2.33 32.66 -23.21
C LEU A 93 -2.37 33.53 -21.95
N SER A 94 -3.28 34.51 -21.97
CA SER A 94 -3.65 35.26 -20.77
C SER A 94 -4.11 34.31 -19.66
N PRO A 95 -4.00 34.71 -18.39
CA PRO A 95 -4.31 33.84 -17.27
C PRO A 95 -5.81 33.55 -17.30
N LEU A 96 -6.21 32.28 -17.24
CA LEU A 96 -7.55 31.94 -16.79
C LEU A 96 -7.60 32.24 -15.29
N THR A 97 -7.81 33.51 -14.98
CA THR A 97 -8.44 33.97 -13.75
C THR A 97 -9.84 33.37 -13.73
N GLY A 98 -9.98 32.29 -12.97
CA GLY A 98 -11.23 31.53 -12.88
C GLY A 98 -11.01 30.20 -12.19
N SER A 99 -10.21 30.16 -11.12
CA SER A 99 -10.47 29.18 -10.08
C SER A 99 -11.21 29.95 -9.01
N ASP A 100 -12.53 29.81 -9.00
CA ASP A 100 -13.28 29.96 -7.78
C ASP A 100 -12.59 29.05 -6.76
N ALA A 101 -11.75 29.66 -5.93
CA ALA A 101 -11.30 29.06 -4.71
C ALA A 101 -12.58 28.83 -3.91
N VAL A 102 -13.17 27.64 -4.05
CA VAL A 102 -14.26 27.21 -3.19
C VAL A 102 -13.71 27.36 -1.77
N PRO A 103 -14.25 28.26 -0.94
CA PRO A 103 -13.83 28.29 0.44
C PRO A 103 -14.26 26.95 1.02
N SER A 104 -13.28 26.13 1.39
CA SER A 104 -13.52 24.95 2.20
C SER A 104 -13.90 25.41 3.62
N SER A 105 -15.08 26.00 3.72
CA SER A 105 -15.78 26.35 4.96
C SER A 105 -16.73 25.21 5.35
N ALA A 106 -16.32 23.97 5.11
CA ALA A 106 -17.03 22.82 5.67
C ALA A 106 -16.58 22.67 7.12
N ALA A 107 -17.54 22.62 8.06
CA ALA A 107 -17.24 22.46 9.48
C ALA A 107 -16.29 21.26 9.72
N PRO A 108 -15.34 21.38 10.68
CA PRO A 108 -14.43 20.28 11.01
C PRO A 108 -15.23 19.08 11.51
N LEU A 109 -14.82 17.86 11.12
CA LEU A 109 -15.43 16.64 11.63
C LEU A 109 -15.22 16.55 13.14
N LYS A 110 -16.28 16.21 13.87
CA LYS A 110 -16.20 15.99 15.31
C LYS A 110 -15.44 14.70 15.61
N VAL A 111 -14.29 14.83 16.26
CA VAL A 111 -13.50 13.69 16.73
C VAL A 111 -14.23 13.00 17.89
N SER A 112 -14.20 11.66 17.89
CA SER A 112 -14.75 10.81 18.96
C SER A 112 -14.10 9.44 18.92
N SER A 113 -14.25 8.65 19.99
CA SER A 113 -13.80 7.25 20.05
C SER A 113 -14.73 6.27 19.31
N ARG A 114 -15.73 6.77 18.56
CA ARG A 114 -16.65 5.93 17.80
C ARG A 114 -15.92 5.22 16.66
N GLU A 115 -16.37 4.01 16.37
CA GLU A 115 -15.99 3.32 15.14
C GLU A 115 -16.72 3.94 13.94
N VAL A 116 -15.98 4.22 12.87
CA VAL A 116 -16.52 4.75 11.62
C VAL A 116 -16.12 3.85 10.47
N ASP A 117 -17.05 3.09 9.94
CA ASP A 117 -16.84 2.16 8.82
C ASP A 117 -17.71 2.48 7.59
N ALA A 118 -18.76 3.29 7.77
CA ALA A 118 -19.68 3.72 6.73
C ALA A 118 -20.15 5.18 6.92
N GLY A 119 -20.62 5.78 5.82
CA GLY A 119 -21.35 7.05 5.77
C GLY A 119 -22.86 6.87 5.73
N ASN A 120 -23.54 7.86 5.15
CA ASN A 120 -25.01 7.89 5.07
C ASN A 120 -25.54 6.77 4.14
N PRO A 121 -26.39 5.85 4.64
CA PRO A 121 -26.97 4.77 3.83
C PRO A 121 -28.06 5.24 2.85
N SER A 122 -28.48 6.50 2.90
CA SER A 122 -29.51 7.07 2.03
C SER A 122 -28.95 7.88 0.86
N ALA A 123 -27.65 8.19 0.88
CA ALA A 123 -26.99 8.92 -0.21
C ALA A 123 -26.09 7.96 -1.00
N LYS A 124 -26.20 7.95 -2.35
CA LYS A 124 -25.32 7.16 -3.23
C LYS A 124 -23.90 7.73 -3.33
N LEU A 125 -23.29 7.98 -2.19
CA LEU A 125 -21.89 8.35 -2.03
C LEU A 125 -21.12 7.14 -1.53
N VAL A 126 -19.90 6.95 -2.05
CA VAL A 126 -18.96 5.94 -1.58
C VAL A 126 -17.56 6.54 -1.50
N ALA A 127 -16.73 6.04 -0.60
CA ALA A 127 -15.32 6.43 -0.51
C ALA A 127 -14.43 5.27 -0.96
N LEU A 128 -13.71 5.49 -2.06
CA LEU A 128 -12.58 4.66 -2.42
C LEU A 128 -11.37 5.15 -1.61
N THR A 129 -10.76 4.26 -0.82
CA THR A 129 -9.64 4.62 0.06
C THR A 129 -8.42 3.74 -0.19
N PHE A 130 -7.23 4.31 -0.02
CA PHE A 130 -5.98 3.63 -0.34
C PHE A 130 -4.99 3.69 0.83
N ASP A 131 -4.56 2.52 1.30
CA ASP A 131 -3.55 2.41 2.35
C ASP A 131 -2.15 2.29 1.72
N ALA A 132 -1.16 3.00 2.28
CA ALA A 132 0.22 3.00 1.79
C ALA A 132 1.22 2.63 2.89
N GLY A 133 1.80 1.43 2.77
CA GLY A 133 2.88 0.93 3.65
C GLY A 133 3.93 0.07 2.94
N SER A 134 3.82 -0.10 1.63
CA SER A 134 4.68 -0.99 0.84
C SER A 134 5.33 -0.28 -0.36
N SER A 135 5.02 -0.68 -1.60
CA SER A 135 5.53 -0.06 -2.82
C SER A 135 4.78 1.23 -3.17
N ALA A 136 5.43 2.11 -3.93
CA ALA A 136 4.82 3.29 -4.54
C ALA A 136 4.68 3.19 -6.06
N GLU A 137 5.22 2.12 -6.69
CA GLU A 137 5.24 1.96 -8.15
C GLU A 137 3.86 2.11 -8.82
N PRO A 138 2.74 1.58 -8.27
CA PRO A 138 1.43 1.72 -8.91
C PRO A 138 0.78 3.09 -8.71
N VAL A 139 1.29 3.94 -7.80
CA VAL A 139 0.65 5.22 -7.44
C VAL A 139 0.46 6.15 -8.64
N PRO A 140 1.42 6.36 -9.55
CA PRO A 140 1.21 7.19 -10.74
C PRO A 140 0.07 6.69 -11.64
N THR A 141 -0.15 5.37 -11.73
CA THR A 141 -1.25 4.78 -12.50
C THR A 141 -2.58 5.00 -11.78
N ILE A 142 -2.62 4.84 -10.46
CA ILE A 142 -3.79 5.16 -9.62
C ILE A 142 -4.18 6.62 -9.79
N LEU A 143 -3.26 7.56 -9.59
CA LEU A 143 -3.52 9.00 -9.68
C LEU A 143 -4.03 9.39 -11.06
N ARG A 144 -3.48 8.81 -12.14
CA ARG A 144 -3.94 9.05 -13.50
C ARG A 144 -5.38 8.58 -13.73
N ALA A 145 -5.74 7.40 -13.25
CA ALA A 145 -7.09 6.86 -13.37
C ALA A 145 -8.11 7.73 -12.61
N LEU A 146 -7.74 8.22 -11.42
CA LEU A 146 -8.58 9.13 -10.62
C LEU A 146 -8.72 10.50 -11.30
N ALA A 147 -7.62 11.08 -11.80
CA ALA A 147 -7.61 12.37 -12.49
C ALA A 147 -8.45 12.35 -13.78
N GLN A 148 -8.41 11.27 -14.56
CA GLN A 148 -9.24 11.09 -15.77
C GLN A 148 -10.74 11.14 -15.47
N ARG A 149 -11.14 10.88 -14.23
CA ARG A 149 -12.54 10.94 -13.76
C ARG A 149 -12.86 12.17 -12.92
N GLY A 150 -11.87 13.03 -12.67
CA GLY A 150 -12.03 14.18 -11.77
C GLY A 150 -12.43 13.78 -10.35
N VAL A 151 -12.06 12.58 -9.89
CA VAL A 151 -12.41 12.09 -8.55
C VAL A 151 -11.26 12.30 -7.58
N HIS A 152 -11.59 12.70 -6.36
CA HIS A 152 -10.62 12.81 -5.27
C HIS A 152 -10.95 11.80 -4.17
N CYS A 153 -9.96 10.99 -3.80
CA CYS A 153 -10.08 9.94 -2.79
C CYS A 153 -9.29 10.28 -1.51
N THR A 154 -9.37 9.39 -0.52
CA THR A 154 -8.60 9.49 0.73
C THR A 154 -7.48 8.44 0.75
N PHE A 155 -6.26 8.87 1.05
CA PHE A 155 -5.07 8.04 1.13
C PHE A 155 -4.56 7.99 2.56
N PHE A 156 -4.54 6.80 3.17
CA PHE A 156 -4.00 6.58 4.51
C PHE A 156 -2.52 6.19 4.39
N LEU A 157 -1.63 7.12 4.72
CA LEU A 157 -0.20 6.96 4.49
C LEU A 157 0.53 6.64 5.80
N THR A 158 1.42 5.65 5.76
CA THR A 158 2.38 5.44 6.85
C THR A 158 3.47 6.51 6.81
N GLY A 159 3.95 6.94 7.98
CA GLY A 159 5.06 7.89 8.08
C GLY A 159 6.33 7.40 7.38
N GLN A 160 6.70 6.12 7.58
CA GLN A 160 7.85 5.52 6.90
C GLN A 160 7.71 5.47 5.37
N TRP A 161 6.49 5.25 4.84
CA TRP A 161 6.27 5.29 3.40
C TRP A 161 6.44 6.70 2.85
N MET A 162 5.95 7.73 3.55
CA MET A 162 6.16 9.13 3.14
C MET A 162 7.63 9.51 3.12
N GLU A 163 8.43 9.10 4.12
CA GLU A 163 9.87 9.36 4.12
C GLU A 163 10.62 8.63 3.01
N ARG A 164 10.15 7.43 2.64
CA ARG A 164 10.74 6.64 1.56
C ARG A 164 10.37 7.19 0.18
N TYR A 165 9.15 7.69 0.02
CA TYR A 165 8.60 8.16 -1.25
C TYR A 165 8.02 9.60 -1.13
N PRO A 166 8.84 10.60 -0.75
CA PRO A 166 8.34 11.93 -0.43
C PRO A 166 7.73 12.63 -1.65
N ASP A 167 8.25 12.39 -2.86
CA ASP A 167 7.69 12.93 -4.09
C ASP A 167 6.31 12.34 -4.41
N MET A 168 6.10 11.05 -4.13
CA MET A 168 4.79 10.41 -4.35
C MET A 168 3.77 10.90 -3.34
N ALA A 169 4.16 11.07 -2.07
CA ALA A 169 3.31 11.66 -1.04
C ALA A 169 2.88 13.08 -1.41
N ARG A 170 3.82 13.92 -1.90
CA ARG A 170 3.50 15.25 -2.44
C ARG A 170 2.54 15.20 -3.62
N GLN A 171 2.78 14.34 -4.60
CA GLN A 171 1.90 14.22 -5.77
C GLN A 171 0.47 13.82 -5.39
N ILE A 172 0.30 12.92 -4.41
CA ILE A 172 -1.03 12.58 -3.89
C ILE A 172 -1.71 13.83 -3.32
N ALA A 173 -1.01 14.59 -2.48
CA ALA A 173 -1.53 15.80 -1.83
C ALA A 173 -1.85 16.92 -2.85
N ASP A 174 -0.93 17.17 -3.79
CA ASP A 174 -1.05 18.22 -4.80
C ASP A 174 -2.14 17.90 -5.84
N ALA A 175 -2.43 16.62 -6.08
CA ALA A 175 -3.58 16.17 -6.87
C ALA A 175 -4.94 16.38 -6.17
N GLY A 176 -4.95 16.98 -4.97
CA GLY A 176 -6.16 17.35 -4.25
C GLY A 176 -6.82 16.21 -3.48
N HIS A 177 -6.13 15.07 -3.33
CA HIS A 177 -6.59 13.96 -2.49
C HIS A 177 -6.49 14.30 -1.00
N GLU A 178 -7.32 13.62 -0.20
CA GLU A 178 -7.29 13.75 1.25
C GLU A 178 -6.24 12.81 1.84
N LEU A 179 -5.49 13.29 2.84
CA LEU A 179 -4.54 12.48 3.58
C LEU A 179 -5.16 11.99 4.88
N GLY A 180 -4.91 10.72 5.21
CA GLY A 180 -5.20 10.11 6.50
C GLY A 180 -3.95 9.48 7.09
N ASN A 181 -3.94 9.34 8.41
CA ASN A 181 -2.84 8.75 9.16
C ASN A 181 -2.95 7.22 9.14
N HIS A 182 -1.87 6.52 8.79
CA HIS A 182 -1.83 5.06 8.84
C HIS A 182 -0.74 4.52 9.77
N SER A 183 -0.46 5.24 10.87
CA SER A 183 0.67 5.03 11.79
C SER A 183 2.04 5.34 11.19
N TRP A 184 3.10 5.25 11.99
CA TRP A 184 4.46 5.52 11.51
C TRP A 184 5.05 4.31 10.80
N SER A 185 5.06 3.15 11.47
CA SER A 185 5.74 1.93 11.04
C SER A 185 4.82 0.71 10.91
N HIS A 186 3.51 0.94 10.82
CA HIS A 186 2.50 -0.09 10.63
C HIS A 186 2.44 -1.23 11.69
N PRO A 187 2.61 -0.97 13.00
CA PRO A 187 2.39 -2.00 14.04
C PRO A 187 0.90 -2.23 14.29
N ALA A 188 0.52 -3.42 14.77
CA ALA A 188 -0.82 -3.63 15.29
C ALA A 188 -1.01 -2.82 16.60
N PHE A 189 -1.88 -1.81 16.61
CA PHE A 189 -2.01 -0.89 17.75
C PHE A 189 -2.50 -1.57 19.04
N THR A 190 -3.22 -2.68 18.93
CA THR A 190 -3.68 -3.46 20.09
C THR A 190 -2.53 -4.08 20.89
N SER A 191 -1.33 -4.23 20.32
CA SER A 191 -0.14 -4.72 21.04
C SER A 191 0.76 -3.61 21.60
N LEU A 192 0.40 -2.33 21.38
CA LEU A 192 1.19 -1.19 21.82
C LEU A 192 0.64 -0.58 23.12
N THR A 193 1.54 0.06 23.88
CA THR A 193 1.14 0.96 24.96
C THR A 193 0.52 2.25 24.40
N ASP A 194 -0.21 3.00 25.24
CA ASP A 194 -0.85 4.24 24.80
C ASP A 194 0.18 5.27 24.30
N GLU A 195 1.33 5.38 24.96
CA GLU A 195 2.40 6.30 24.51
C GLU A 195 3.00 5.87 23.17
N GLN A 196 3.15 4.57 22.94
CA GLN A 196 3.59 4.07 21.63
C GLN A 196 2.57 4.36 20.53
N ILE A 197 1.27 4.31 20.83
CA ILE A 197 0.21 4.74 19.89
C ILE A 197 0.34 6.23 19.59
N ARG A 198 0.46 7.09 20.61
CA ARG A 198 0.61 8.55 20.43
C ARG A 198 1.82 8.89 19.57
N GLU A 199 2.96 8.27 19.86
CA GLU A 199 4.20 8.43 19.09
C GLU A 199 4.02 8.07 17.61
N GLN A 200 3.36 6.94 17.32
CA GLN A 200 3.08 6.52 15.95
C GLN A 200 2.19 7.53 15.20
N LEU A 201 1.21 8.12 15.88
CA LEU A 201 0.29 9.10 15.30
C LEU A 201 0.97 10.45 15.07
N ARG A 202 1.68 10.97 16.09
CA ARG A 202 2.32 12.29 16.07
C ARG A 202 3.44 12.37 15.02
N ARG A 203 4.30 11.36 14.95
CA ARG A 203 5.38 11.35 13.96
C ARG A 203 4.90 11.29 12.52
N THR A 204 3.82 10.56 12.28
CA THR A 204 3.21 10.51 10.94
C THR A 204 2.61 11.86 10.57
N GLU A 205 1.97 12.55 11.53
CA GLU A 205 1.47 13.91 11.31
C GLU A 205 2.60 14.90 11.00
N GLU A 206 3.69 14.86 11.77
CA GLU A 206 4.87 15.69 11.53
C GLU A 206 5.48 15.46 10.14
N ALA A 207 5.58 14.20 9.71
CA ALA A 207 6.05 13.87 8.37
C ALA A 207 5.10 14.38 7.29
N ALA A 208 3.78 14.23 7.45
CA ALA A 208 2.81 14.73 6.48
C ALA A 208 2.87 16.27 6.36
N LEU A 209 2.94 16.99 7.48
CA LEU A 209 3.08 18.44 7.49
C LEU A 209 4.38 18.89 6.81
N ARG A 210 5.50 18.24 7.11
CA ARG A 210 6.80 18.58 6.53
C ARG A 210 6.91 18.25 5.04
N ILE A 211 6.42 17.07 4.62
CA ILE A 211 6.62 16.55 3.26
C ILE A 211 5.55 17.08 2.30
N CYS A 212 4.30 17.08 2.75
CA CYS A 212 3.13 17.39 1.93
C CYS A 212 2.54 18.78 2.21
N GLY A 213 2.95 19.46 3.30
CA GLY A 213 2.34 20.73 3.72
C GLY A 213 0.88 20.57 4.17
N ARG A 214 0.42 19.35 4.45
CA ARG A 214 -0.98 19.04 4.76
C ARG A 214 -1.07 18.12 5.98
N SER A 215 -2.05 18.40 6.83
CA SER A 215 -2.38 17.56 7.99
C SER A 215 -3.07 16.27 7.56
N THR A 216 -2.83 15.19 8.32
CA THR A 216 -3.60 13.94 8.22
C THR A 216 -4.84 13.93 9.12
N LYS A 217 -4.98 14.94 9.99
CA LYS A 217 -6.13 15.05 10.88
C LYS A 217 -7.40 15.44 10.11
N PRO A 218 -8.57 14.93 10.54
CA PRO A 218 -8.78 14.09 11.71
C PRO A 218 -8.82 12.60 11.37
N LEU A 219 -8.28 12.12 10.24
CA LEU A 219 -8.53 10.74 9.80
C LEU A 219 -7.37 9.82 10.19
N PHE A 220 -7.69 8.71 10.87
CA PHE A 220 -6.73 7.66 11.18
C PHE A 220 -7.30 6.30 10.82
N ARG A 221 -6.49 5.43 10.23
CA ARG A 221 -6.82 4.02 10.03
C ARG A 221 -5.79 3.13 10.73
N PRO A 222 -6.19 2.26 11.67
CA PRO A 222 -5.25 1.42 12.38
C PRO A 222 -4.72 0.31 11.45
N PRO A 223 -3.40 0.05 11.47
CA PRO A 223 -2.81 -1.07 10.74
C PRO A 223 -3.54 -2.38 10.99
N PHE A 224 -3.71 -3.17 9.93
CA PHE A 224 -4.42 -4.46 9.94
C PHE A 224 -5.90 -4.39 10.38
N GLY A 225 -6.46 -3.19 10.56
CA GLY A 225 -7.77 -3.02 11.19
C GLY A 225 -7.79 -3.45 12.66
N ALA A 226 -6.62 -3.48 13.31
CA ALA A 226 -6.49 -3.81 14.73
C ALA A 226 -7.35 -2.85 15.56
N ARG A 227 -8.27 -3.41 16.35
CA ARG A 227 -9.34 -2.64 16.98
C ARG A 227 -9.60 -3.08 18.41
N ASP A 228 -9.66 -2.10 19.30
CA ASP A 228 -10.28 -2.15 20.61
C ASP A 228 -10.71 -0.71 21.00
N GLU A 229 -11.46 -0.57 22.10
CA GLU A 229 -11.92 0.74 22.56
C GLU A 229 -10.77 1.66 23.02
N ARG A 230 -9.71 1.07 23.58
CA ARG A 230 -8.53 1.81 24.05
C ARG A 230 -7.82 2.50 22.89
N VAL A 231 -7.57 1.78 21.79
CA VAL A 231 -6.97 2.30 20.57
C VAL A 231 -7.78 3.47 20.01
N ARG A 232 -9.11 3.34 19.93
CA ARG A 232 -9.97 4.43 19.45
C ARG A 232 -9.98 5.63 20.40
N SER A 233 -9.91 5.40 21.70
CA SER A 233 -9.89 6.46 22.72
C SER A 233 -8.58 7.25 22.66
N VAL A 234 -7.43 6.57 22.63
CA VAL A 234 -6.12 7.22 22.50
C VAL A 234 -6.00 7.97 21.17
N ALA A 235 -6.50 7.40 20.06
CA ALA A 235 -6.53 8.11 18.78
C ALA A 235 -7.40 9.37 18.85
N ALA A 236 -8.56 9.32 19.52
CA ALA A 236 -9.45 10.46 19.71
C ALA A 236 -8.82 11.57 20.58
N GLU A 237 -8.08 11.20 21.63
CA GLU A 237 -7.28 12.16 22.43
C GLU A 237 -6.23 12.87 21.58
N GLU A 238 -5.64 12.17 20.60
CA GLU A 238 -4.72 12.74 19.61
C GLU A 238 -5.43 13.50 18.47
N GLY A 239 -6.75 13.69 18.54
CA GLY A 239 -7.52 14.44 17.54
C GLY A 239 -7.84 13.65 16.27
N TYR A 240 -7.88 12.32 16.35
CA TYR A 240 -8.22 11.44 15.23
C TYR A 240 -9.54 10.70 15.43
N LEU A 241 -10.30 10.62 14.34
CA LEU A 241 -11.43 9.74 14.13
C LEU A 241 -10.94 8.46 13.45
N THR A 242 -11.24 7.31 14.06
CA THR A 242 -10.79 6.01 13.56
C THR A 242 -11.69 5.50 12.44
N ILE A 243 -11.13 5.35 11.24
CA ILE A 243 -11.80 4.97 10.00
C ILE A 243 -11.47 3.53 9.62
N TYR A 244 -12.51 2.72 9.47
CA TYR A 244 -12.47 1.35 8.96
C TYR A 244 -13.08 1.29 7.56
N TRP A 245 -13.72 0.18 7.21
CA TRP A 245 -14.29 -0.06 5.90
C TRP A 245 -15.43 -1.07 5.99
N THR A 246 -16.39 -0.95 5.07
CA THR A 246 -17.43 -1.97 4.85
C THR A 246 -17.08 -2.94 3.73
N VAL A 247 -16.16 -2.57 2.84
CA VAL A 247 -15.76 -3.37 1.68
C VAL A 247 -14.25 -3.48 1.65
N ASP A 248 -13.73 -4.70 1.72
CA ASP A 248 -12.31 -5.00 1.53
C ASP A 248 -12.11 -5.56 0.11
N SER A 249 -11.22 -4.98 -0.69
CA SER A 249 -10.93 -5.42 -2.07
C SER A 249 -10.12 -6.72 -2.16
N TRP A 250 -9.49 -7.16 -1.07
CA TRP A 250 -8.53 -8.28 -0.99
C TRP A 250 -7.21 -8.11 -1.73
N ASP A 251 -6.92 -6.91 -2.21
CA ASP A 251 -5.74 -6.62 -3.03
C ASP A 251 -4.39 -6.78 -2.29
N SER A 252 -4.38 -6.83 -0.95
CA SER A 252 -3.17 -7.09 -0.15
C SER A 252 -3.04 -8.51 0.40
N VAL A 253 -4.11 -9.31 0.40
CA VAL A 253 -4.13 -10.65 1.04
C VAL A 253 -4.22 -11.80 0.05
N LYS A 254 -4.76 -11.55 -1.14
CA LYS A 254 -4.94 -12.59 -2.16
C LYS A 254 -3.79 -12.55 -3.17
N LYS A 255 -3.00 -13.63 -3.24
CA LYS A 255 -1.84 -13.75 -4.13
C LYS A 255 -2.17 -13.60 -5.62
N ASP A 256 -3.23 -14.26 -6.08
CA ASP A 256 -3.65 -14.26 -7.49
C ASP A 256 -4.80 -13.27 -7.74
N ILE A 257 -4.76 -12.11 -7.06
CA ILE A 257 -5.78 -11.07 -7.26
C ILE A 257 -5.63 -10.45 -8.66
N THR A 258 -6.74 -10.35 -9.40
CA THR A 258 -6.78 -9.69 -10.71
C THR A 258 -7.64 -8.44 -10.67
N PRO A 259 -7.48 -7.51 -11.64
CA PRO A 259 -8.29 -6.30 -11.71
C PRO A 259 -9.81 -6.57 -11.77
N GLN A 260 -10.20 -7.61 -12.52
CA GLN A 260 -11.60 -8.04 -12.62
C GLN A 260 -12.11 -8.56 -11.26
N MET A 261 -11.31 -9.35 -10.54
CA MET A 261 -11.70 -9.86 -9.23
C MET A 261 -11.91 -8.74 -8.20
N ILE A 262 -11.07 -7.70 -8.23
CA ILE A 262 -11.24 -6.50 -7.40
C ILE A 262 -12.57 -5.82 -7.75
N THR A 263 -12.78 -5.56 -9.03
CA THR A 263 -14.00 -4.89 -9.53
C THR A 263 -15.26 -5.65 -9.12
N ASP A 264 -15.33 -6.95 -9.42
CA ASP A 264 -16.47 -7.80 -9.10
C ASP A 264 -16.73 -7.87 -7.60
N ARG A 265 -15.66 -7.97 -6.80
CA ARG A 265 -15.76 -8.04 -5.35
C ARG A 265 -16.29 -6.74 -4.77
N VAL A 266 -15.77 -5.60 -5.20
CA VAL A 266 -16.23 -4.29 -4.73
C VAL A 266 -17.69 -4.09 -5.14
N MET A 267 -18.03 -4.29 -6.42
CA MET A 267 -19.39 -4.08 -6.92
C MET A 267 -20.41 -5.04 -6.30
N ARG A 268 -20.01 -6.26 -5.90
CA ARG A 268 -20.90 -7.20 -5.20
C ARG A 268 -21.30 -6.74 -3.79
N HIS A 269 -20.44 -5.99 -3.11
CA HIS A 269 -20.64 -5.60 -1.71
C HIS A 269 -20.88 -4.10 -1.52
N ILE A 270 -20.83 -3.32 -2.62
CA ILE A 270 -21.02 -1.88 -2.55
C ILE A 270 -22.47 -1.55 -2.15
N ARG A 271 -22.60 -0.54 -1.30
CA ARG A 271 -23.87 0.02 -0.86
C ARG A 271 -23.70 1.53 -0.62
N PRO A 272 -24.78 2.32 -0.61
CA PRO A 272 -24.73 3.72 -0.17
C PRO A 272 -23.97 3.87 1.15
N GLY A 273 -23.06 4.84 1.23
CA GLY A 273 -22.23 5.07 2.40
C GLY A 273 -21.01 4.15 2.52
N ALA A 274 -20.74 3.25 1.57
CA ALA A 274 -19.62 2.32 1.70
C ALA A 274 -18.25 3.02 1.70
N ILE A 275 -17.37 2.56 2.58
CA ILE A 275 -15.93 2.84 2.54
C ILE A 275 -15.23 1.57 2.03
N VAL A 276 -14.45 1.71 0.96
CA VAL A 276 -13.73 0.62 0.28
C VAL A 276 -12.24 0.69 0.61
N LEU A 277 -11.69 -0.39 1.16
CA LEU A 277 -10.26 -0.57 1.43
C LEU A 277 -9.54 -1.15 0.20
N MET A 278 -8.52 -0.42 -0.25
CA MET A 278 -7.57 -0.80 -1.29
C MET A 278 -6.16 -0.34 -0.88
N HIS A 279 -5.13 -0.70 -1.63
CA HIS A 279 -3.73 -0.42 -1.29
C HIS A 279 -2.97 0.23 -2.46
N CYS A 280 -2.14 1.22 -2.13
CA CYS A 280 -1.30 1.94 -3.11
C CYS A 280 -0.28 1.05 -3.81
N GLY A 281 0.18 -0.01 -3.13
CA GLY A 281 1.18 -0.94 -3.65
C GLY A 281 0.62 -2.05 -4.55
N SER A 282 -0.68 -2.05 -4.85
CA SER A 282 -1.32 -3.08 -5.67
C SER A 282 -1.43 -2.65 -7.14
N GLU A 283 -0.70 -3.34 -8.00
CA GLU A 283 -0.80 -3.16 -9.46
C GLU A 283 -2.19 -3.58 -9.98
N ALA A 284 -2.78 -4.64 -9.40
CA ALA A 284 -4.13 -5.07 -9.75
C ALA A 284 -5.17 -3.99 -9.44
N THR A 285 -5.00 -3.26 -8.33
CA THR A 285 -5.86 -2.12 -7.97
C THR A 285 -5.71 -0.99 -8.98
N ALA A 286 -4.48 -0.63 -9.33
CA ALA A 286 -4.21 0.42 -10.32
C ALA A 286 -4.91 0.13 -11.66
N GLN A 287 -4.86 -1.13 -12.10
CA GLN A 287 -5.49 -1.58 -13.34
C GLN A 287 -7.02 -1.75 -13.23
N ALA A 288 -7.57 -1.99 -12.04
CA ALA A 288 -9.01 -2.14 -11.82
C ALA A 288 -9.76 -0.81 -11.85
N LEU A 289 -9.10 0.29 -11.44
CA LEU A 289 -9.75 1.57 -11.21
C LEU A 289 -10.58 2.10 -12.39
N PRO A 290 -10.11 2.07 -13.65
CA PRO A 290 -10.92 2.57 -14.77
C PRO A 290 -12.27 1.84 -14.89
N GLN A 291 -12.27 0.51 -14.74
CA GLN A 291 -13.48 -0.30 -14.83
C GLN A 291 -14.36 -0.15 -13.58
N LEU A 292 -13.76 -0.11 -12.40
CA LEU A 292 -14.48 0.08 -11.14
C LEU A 292 -15.19 1.44 -11.09
N LEU A 293 -14.51 2.52 -11.49
CA LEU A 293 -15.10 3.86 -11.54
C LEU A 293 -16.26 3.93 -12.53
N ASN A 294 -16.12 3.29 -13.70
CA ASN A 294 -17.24 3.14 -14.66
C ASN A 294 -18.43 2.39 -14.06
N ALA A 295 -18.18 1.28 -13.36
CA ALA A 295 -19.24 0.46 -12.79
C ALA A 295 -19.98 1.18 -11.65
N LEU A 296 -19.27 1.95 -10.83
CA LEU A 296 -19.86 2.79 -9.79
C LEU A 296 -20.74 3.89 -10.39
N ASP A 297 -20.23 4.61 -11.38
CA ASP A 297 -20.96 5.67 -12.09
C ASP A 297 -22.23 5.14 -12.78
N ALA A 298 -22.13 3.99 -13.46
CA ALA A 298 -23.26 3.33 -14.09
C ALA A 298 -24.36 2.91 -13.10
N GLN A 299 -24.03 2.69 -11.82
CA GLN A 299 -25.01 2.42 -10.76
C GLN A 299 -25.45 3.69 -10.01
N GLY A 300 -24.99 4.87 -10.44
CA GLY A 300 -25.33 6.17 -9.87
C GLY A 300 -24.60 6.49 -8.57
N TYR A 301 -23.47 5.83 -8.29
CA TYR A 301 -22.62 6.18 -7.15
C TYR A 301 -21.67 7.32 -7.49
N ARG A 302 -21.56 8.29 -6.60
CA ARG A 302 -20.48 9.29 -6.64
C ARG A 302 -19.37 8.87 -5.69
N VAL A 303 -18.14 8.88 -6.19
CA VAL A 303 -16.95 8.67 -5.37
C VAL A 303 -16.54 9.99 -4.73
N VAL A 304 -16.36 9.98 -3.41
CA VAL A 304 -16.02 11.15 -2.59
C VAL A 304 -14.90 10.81 -1.60
N LYS A 305 -14.29 11.86 -1.02
CA LYS A 305 -13.39 11.71 0.13
C LYS A 305 -14.14 11.16 1.34
N VAL A 306 -13.43 10.53 2.28
CA VAL A 306 -14.00 10.08 3.55
C VAL A 306 -14.63 11.26 4.30
N SER A 307 -13.98 12.44 4.37
CA SER A 307 -14.61 13.56 5.10
C SER A 307 -15.89 14.07 4.46
N GLU A 308 -15.99 14.07 3.14
CA GLU A 308 -17.22 14.41 2.42
C GLU A 308 -18.32 13.38 2.67
N LEU A 309 -17.97 12.09 2.62
CA LEU A 309 -18.86 10.99 2.95
C LEU A 309 -19.46 11.13 4.36
N LEU A 310 -18.63 11.48 5.36
CA LEU A 310 -19.05 11.62 6.75
C LEU A 310 -19.83 12.91 7.04
N ARG A 311 -19.64 13.97 6.25
CA ARG A 311 -20.48 15.17 6.37
C ARG A 311 -21.90 14.91 5.86
N SER A 312 -22.05 14.10 4.80
CA SER A 312 -23.36 13.72 4.28
C SER A 312 -24.21 12.89 5.26
N SER A 313 -23.59 12.26 6.27
CA SER A 313 -24.30 11.53 7.33
C SER A 313 -24.80 12.41 8.47
N ASN A 314 -24.32 13.65 8.59
CA ASN A 314 -24.68 14.54 9.70
C ASN A 314 -25.88 15.45 9.40
N GLY A 315 -26.44 15.37 8.19
CA GLY A 315 -27.72 16.00 7.83
C GLY A 315 -27.74 17.53 7.90
N GLU A 316 -27.53 18.18 6.78
CA GLU A 316 -28.41 19.28 6.37
C GLU A 316 -28.80 18.97 4.91
N PRO A 317 -30.07 19.14 4.52
CA PRO A 317 -30.50 19.07 3.12
C PRO A 317 -29.79 20.10 2.23
#